data_AF-A0A7J5K4G5-F1
#
_entry.id   AF-A0A7J5K4G5-F1
#
_cell.length_a   1.000
_cell.length_b   1.000
_cell.length_c   1.000
_cell.angle_alpha   90.00
_cell.angle_beta   90.00
_cell.angle_gamma   90.00
#
_symmetry.space_group_name_H-M   'P 1'
#
loop_
_entity.id
_entity.type
_entity.pdbx_description
1 polymer ?
#
loop_
_entity_poly.entity_id
_entity_poly.type
_entity_poly.pdbx_seq_one_letter_code
_entity_poly.pdbx_strand_id
1 'polypeptide(L)' 'MYKIICSLILILLVVNSLPAQEKVSFDTITSRMAEQLNMYPKEKLHVHIDRSCYLPGDTLWFKA' A
#
# COMPACT_ATOMS: atom_id res chain seq x y z
N MET A 1 -46.00 -1.79 10.51
CA MET A 1 -45.36 -2.04 9.20
C MET A 1 -44.73 -0.78 8.62
N TYR A 2 -45.43 0.34 8.47
CA TYR A 2 -44.85 1.58 7.91
C TYR A 2 -43.62 2.12 8.67
N LYS A 3 -43.57 2.00 10.01
CA LYS A 3 -42.41 2.40 10.83
C LYS A 3 -41.12 1.63 10.49
N ILE A 4 -41.25 0.34 10.18
CA ILE A 4 -40.11 -0.51 9.80
C ILE A 4 -39.61 -0.13 8.41
N ILE A 5 -40.54 0.17 7.51
CA ILE A 5 -40.24 0.61 6.14
C ILE A 5 -39.52 1.97 6.17
N CYS A 6 -40.00 2.94 6.96
CA CYS A 6 -39.31 4.22 7.12
C CYS A 6 -37.91 4.08 7.72
N SER A 7 -37.73 3.17 8.68
CA SER A 7 -36.41 2.86 9.27
C SER A 7 -35.43 2.28 8.24
N LEU A 8 -35.90 1.33 7.42
CA LEU A 8 -35.09 0.74 6.34
C LEU A 8 -34.66 1.78 5.28
N ILE A 9 -35.56 2.69 4.91
CA ILE A 9 -35.27 3.77 3.97
C ILE A 9 -34.22 4.74 4.54
N LEU A 10 -34.31 5.05 5.83
CA LEU A 10 -33.34 5.92 6.51
C LEU A 10 -31.94 5.29 6.52
N ILE A 11 -31.85 3.98 6.75
CA ILE A 11 -30.58 3.23 6.73
C ILE A 11 -29.99 3.23 5.32
N LEU A 12 -30.80 3.00 4.27
CA LEU A 12 -30.31 3.05 2.88
C LEU A 12 -29.75 4.44 2.51
N LEU A 13 -30.36 5.51 3.01
CA LEU A 13 -29.91 6.88 2.71
C LEU A 13 -28.53 7.17 3.34
N VAL A 14 -28.30 6.69 4.57
CA VAL A 14 -27.02 6.86 5.29
C VAL A 14 -25.90 6.04 4.66
N VAL A 15 -26.20 4.89 4.05
CA VAL A 15 -25.18 4.04 3.43
C VAL A 15 -24.50 4.76 2.25
N ASN A 16 -25.20 5.62 1.51
CA ASN A 16 -24.62 6.30 0.33
C ASN A 16 -23.59 7.40 0.65
N SER A 17 -23.52 7.87 1.90
CA SER A 17 -22.58 8.92 2.33
C SER A 17 -21.33 8.36 3.02
N LEU A 18 -21.16 7.04 3.04
CA LEU A 18 -19.99 6.40 3.64
C LEU A 18 -18.74 6.68 2.78
N PRO A 19 -17.63 7.14 3.37
CA PRO A 19 -16.39 7.43 2.64
C PRO A 19 -15.80 6.21 1.93
N ALA A 20 -16.20 4.99 2.34
CA ALA A 20 -15.79 3.74 1.70
C ALA A 20 -16.37 3.53 0.28
N GLN A 21 -17.35 4.33 -0.15
CA GLN A 21 -17.98 4.24 -1.48
C GLN A 21 -17.42 5.23 -2.50
N GLU A 22 -16.41 6.03 -2.11
CA GLU A 22 -15.77 6.96 -3.01
C GLU A 22 -15.14 6.19 -4.18
N LYS A 23 -15.59 6.48 -5.41
CA LYS A 23 -15.00 5.93 -6.62
C LYS A 23 -13.62 6.55 -6.80
N VAL A 24 -12.61 5.83 -6.37
CA VAL A 24 -11.22 6.28 -6.48
C VAL A 24 -10.85 6.33 -7.97
N SER A 25 -10.51 7.53 -8.45
CA SER A 25 -10.01 7.71 -9.82
C SER A 25 -8.60 7.14 -9.96
N PHE A 26 -8.20 6.77 -11.18
CA PHE A 26 -6.85 6.29 -11.43
C PHE A 26 -5.77 7.32 -11.04
N ASP A 27 -6.05 8.61 -11.24
CA ASP A 27 -5.17 9.71 -10.86
C ASP A 27 -4.98 9.78 -9.34
N THR A 28 -6.05 9.51 -8.58
CA THR A 28 -6.00 9.42 -7.11
C THR A 28 -5.14 8.24 -6.65
N ILE A 29 -5.22 7.09 -7.31
CA ILE A 29 -4.38 5.92 -6.96
C ILE A 29 -2.90 6.26 -7.21
N THR A 30 -2.61 6.86 -8.36
CA THR A 30 -1.24 7.21 -8.77
C THR A 30 -0.62 8.22 -7.81
N SER A 31 -1.38 9.25 -7.42
CA SER A 31 -0.89 10.25 -6.47
C SER A 31 -0.64 9.66 -5.09
N ARG A 32 -1.51 8.77 -4.59
CA ARG A 32 -1.29 8.07 -3.31
C ARG A 32 -0.09 7.14 -3.36
N MET A 33 0.16 6.45 -4.47
CA MET A 33 1.37 5.64 -4.65
C MET A 33 2.64 6.48 -4.65
N ALA A 34 2.62 7.64 -5.32
CA ALA A 34 3.74 8.58 -5.29
C ALA A 34 3.98 9.14 -3.88
N GLU A 35 2.91 9.47 -3.16
CA GLU A 35 2.94 9.93 -1.77
C GLU A 35 3.56 8.86 -0.86
N GLN A 36 3.14 7.60 -1.01
CA GLN A 36 3.68 6.45 -0.29
C GLN A 36 5.18 6.25 -0.54
N LEU A 37 5.62 6.34 -1.79
CA LEU A 37 7.04 6.22 -2.15
C LEU A 37 7.89 7.37 -1.60
N ASN A 38 7.32 8.56 -1.49
CA ASN A 38 8.00 9.73 -0.94
C ASN A 38 8.09 9.68 0.59
N MET A 39 6.99 9.28 1.27
CA MET A 39 6.97 9.15 2.73
C MET A 39 7.78 7.97 3.24
N TYR A 40 7.81 6.87 2.48
CA TYR A 40 8.54 5.65 2.81
C TYR A 40 9.59 5.39 1.72
N PRO A 41 10.68 6.18 1.71
CA PRO A 41 11.75 5.95 0.76
C PRO A 41 12.25 4.52 0.93
N LYS A 42 12.34 3.77 -0.16
CA LYS A 42 12.86 2.40 -0.13
C LYS A 42 14.28 2.45 0.40
N GLU A 43 14.49 1.90 1.59
CA GLU A 43 15.83 1.74 2.16
C GLU A 43 16.68 0.93 1.17
N LYS A 44 17.74 1.55 0.65
CA LYS A 44 18.62 0.91 -0.31
C LYS A 44 19.66 0.11 0.46
N LEU A 45 19.49 -1.21 0.53
CA LEU A 45 20.47 -2.10 1.14
C LEU A 45 21.74 -2.13 0.26
N HIS A 46 22.82 -1.55 0.75
CA HIS A 46 24.11 -1.51 0.07
C HIS A 46 25.01 -2.62 0.60
N VAL A 47 24.88 -3.83 0.05
CA VAL A 47 25.76 -4.95 0.43
C VAL A 47 27.05 -4.87 -0.35
N HIS A 48 28.16 -4.79 0.38
CA HIS A 48 29.50 -4.88 -0.17
C HIS A 48 30.04 -6.28 0.05
N ILE A 49 30.59 -6.87 -1.00
CA ILE A 49 31.21 -8.20 -1.00
C ILE A 49 32.72 -8.01 -1.18
N ASP A 50 33.54 -8.86 -0.56
CA ASP A 50 35.00 -8.68 -0.59
C ASP A 50 35.63 -8.93 -1.97
N ARG A 51 35.04 -9.81 -2.79
CA ARG A 51 35.55 -10.20 -4.11
C ARG A 51 34.46 -10.29 -5.16
N SER A 52 34.84 -10.11 -6.43
CA SER A 52 33.94 -10.18 -7.59
C SER A 52 33.64 -11.61 -8.07
N CYS A 53 34.40 -12.61 -7.62
CA CYS A 53 34.24 -14.01 -8.00
C CYS A 53 34.78 -14.94 -6.90
N TYR A 54 34.15 -16.11 -6.75
CA TYR A 54 34.52 -17.16 -5.78
C TYR A 54 34.55 -18.50 -6.48
N LEU A 55 35.47 -19.36 -6.06
CA LEU A 55 35.54 -20.76 -6.47
C LEU A 55 34.85 -21.65 -5.42
N PRO A 56 34.45 -22.87 -5.79
CA PRO A 56 33.91 -23.82 -4.83
C PRO A 56 34.87 -24.08 -3.67
N GLY A 57 34.40 -23.90 -2.44
CA GLY A 57 35.20 -24.02 -1.21
C GLY A 57 35.70 -22.71 -0.62
N ASP A 58 35.54 -21.59 -1.32
CA ASP A 58 35.91 -20.27 -0.78
C ASP A 58 34.94 -19.80 0.31
N THR A 59 35.46 -19.01 1.26
CA THR A 59 34.65 -18.28 2.23
C THR A 59 34.27 -16.90 1.69
N LEU A 60 32.97 -16.61 1.62
CA LEU A 60 32.41 -15.34 1.18
C LEU A 60 32.25 -14.39 2.36
N TRP A 61 32.85 -13.20 2.28
CA TRP A 61 32.70 -12.14 3.27
C TRP A 61 31.84 -11.01 2.69
N PHE A 62 30.86 -10.56 3.45
CA PHE A 62 30.02 -9.44 3.07
C PHE A 62 29.76 -8.52 4.25
N LYS A 63 29.44 -7.26 3.94
CA LYS A 63 29.03 -6.24 4.89
C LYS A 63 27.80 -5.52 4.34
N ALA A 64 26.79 -5.34 5.19
CA ALA A 64 25.58 -4.57 4.90
C ALA A 64 25.66 -3.17 5.52
#